data_AF-A0A7V5P3F3-F1
#
_entry.id   AF-A0A7V5P3F3-F1
#
_cell.length_a   1.000
_cell.length_b   1.000
_cell.length_c   1.000
_cell.angle_alpha   90.00
_cell.angle_beta   90.00
_cell.angle_gamma   90.00
#
_symmetry.space_group_name_H-M   'P 1'
#
loop_
_entity.id
_entity.type
_entity.pdbx_description
1 polymer ?
#
loop_
_entity_poly.entity_id
_entity_poly.type
_entity_poly.pdbx_seq_one_letter_code
_entity_poly.pdbx_strand_id
1 'polypeptide(L)'
;MNSVAKEKFDLLVSSLKSDFSNENLHNVLIDYCIENNLEMELINYYKEKKAEFPEICDRMLERLAERSVKRLYETKIKKRTDEDKKNTTIKLILILLATIIAMFFIWRGLLSAFKSQFNP
;
A
#
# COMPACT_ATOMS: atom_id res chain seq x y z
N MET A 1 -6.46 18.79 -8.95
CA MET A 1 -5.79 18.77 -7.63
C MET A 1 -6.86 18.86 -6.56
N ASN A 2 -6.71 18.11 -5.46
CA ASN A 2 -7.68 18.14 -4.36
C ASN A 2 -7.53 19.48 -3.62
N SER A 3 -8.48 20.41 -3.80
CA SER A 3 -8.40 21.80 -3.29
C SER A 3 -8.02 21.87 -1.80
N VAL A 4 -8.60 20.97 -1.01
CA VAL A 4 -8.36 20.85 0.43
C VAL A 4 -6.92 20.45 0.76
N ALA A 5 -6.31 19.60 -0.07
CA ALA A 5 -4.96 19.13 0.19
C ALA A 5 -3.92 20.23 -0.02
N LYS A 6 -4.15 21.09 -1.02
CA LYS A 6 -3.29 22.23 -1.29
C LYS A 6 -3.43 23.30 -0.21
N GLU A 7 -4.65 23.58 0.24
CA GLU A 7 -4.90 24.54 1.32
C GLU A 7 -4.18 24.14 2.62
N LYS A 8 -4.26 22.87 3.00
CA LYS A 8 -3.56 22.37 4.21
C LYS A 8 -2.04 22.37 4.05
N PHE A 9 -1.52 22.11 2.85
CA PHE A 9 -0.09 22.28 2.56
C PHE A 9 0.34 23.74 2.77
N ASP A 10 -0.42 24.70 2.23
CA ASP A 10 -0.10 26.13 2.34
C ASP A 10 -0.14 26.63 3.80
N LEU A 11 -1.05 26.07 4.63
CA LEU A 11 -1.10 26.32 6.07
C LEU A 11 0.16 25.80 6.78
N LEU A 12 0.57 24.56 6.53
CA LEU A 12 1.77 23.98 7.13
C LEU A 12 3.05 24.74 6.72
N VAL A 13 3.14 25.13 5.45
CA VAL A 13 4.22 25.98 4.94
C VAL A 13 4.22 27.35 5.62
N SER A 14 3.05 27.93 5.86
CA SER A 14 2.94 29.22 6.56
C SER A 14 3.42 29.11 8.01
N SER A 15 3.15 28.00 8.70
CA SER A 15 3.70 27.73 10.03
C SER A 15 5.23 27.53 10.03
N LEU A 16 5.80 26.98 8.95
CA LEU A 16 7.26 26.89 8.80
C LEU A 16 7.91 28.25 8.52
N LYS A 17 7.18 29.23 7.97
CA LYS A 17 7.73 30.59 7.77
C LYS A 17 8.05 31.27 9.11
N SER A 18 7.30 30.98 10.18
CA SER A 18 7.58 31.56 11.50
C SER A 18 8.72 30.87 12.24
N ASP A 19 8.96 29.59 11.98
CA ASP A 19 10.05 28.82 12.58
C ASP A 19 10.52 27.72 11.61
N PHE A 20 11.40 28.11 10.70
CA PHE A 20 11.94 27.19 9.68
C PHE A 20 12.92 26.17 10.27
N SER A 21 13.39 26.36 11.50
CA SER A 21 14.23 25.37 12.18
C SER A 21 13.41 24.23 12.81
N ASN A 22 12.08 24.30 12.73
CA ASN A 22 11.19 23.32 13.33
C ASN A 22 11.18 21.98 12.56
N GLU A 23 12.06 21.10 12.99
CA GLU A 23 12.24 19.77 12.42
C GLU A 23 10.98 18.90 12.50
N ASN A 24 10.20 19.00 13.58
CA ASN A 24 8.96 18.27 13.73
C ASN A 24 7.92 18.70 12.68
N LEU A 25 7.82 20.01 12.45
CA LEU A 25 6.89 20.54 11.47
C LEU A 25 7.30 20.15 10.03
N HIS A 26 8.60 20.11 9.74
CA HIS A 26 9.09 19.57 8.47
C HIS A 26 8.77 18.08 8.31
N ASN A 27 8.95 17.26 9.34
CA ASN A 27 8.60 15.83 9.28
C ASN A 27 7.10 15.64 9.01
N VAL A 28 6.24 16.40 9.69
CA VAL A 28 4.79 16.39 9.45
C VAL A 28 4.46 16.82 8.02
N LEU A 29 5.12 17.85 7.50
CA LEU A 29 4.92 18.31 6.13
C LEU A 29 5.36 17.25 5.11
N ILE A 30 6.50 16.59 5.33
CA ILE A 30 6.97 15.49 4.48
C ILE A 30 5.94 14.36 4.43
N ASP A 31 5.46 13.90 5.58
CA ASP A 31 4.46 12.84 5.64
C ASP A 31 3.17 13.21 4.93
N TYR A 32 2.70 14.42 5.19
CA TYR A 32 1.51 14.95 4.55
C TYR A 32 1.67 15.01 3.02
N CYS A 33 2.82 15.48 2.54
CA CYS A 33 3.08 15.60 1.11
C CYS A 33 3.12 14.23 0.43
N ILE A 34 3.79 13.26 1.05
CA ILE A 34 3.83 11.89 0.53
C ILE A 34 2.40 11.34 0.45
N GLU A 35 1.62 11.42 1.52
CA GLU A 35 0.24 10.88 1.54
C GLU A 35 -0.67 11.47 0.46
N ASN A 36 -0.47 12.74 0.12
CA ASN A 36 -1.32 13.51 -0.80
C ASN A 36 -0.73 13.70 -2.21
N ASN A 37 0.41 13.07 -2.51
CA ASN A 37 1.14 13.21 -3.78
C ASN A 37 1.55 14.66 -4.10
N LEU A 38 2.06 15.38 -3.09
CA LEU A 38 2.52 16.77 -3.17
C LEU A 38 4.04 16.89 -3.01
N GLU A 39 4.79 15.83 -3.27
CA GLU A 39 6.25 15.82 -3.10
C GLU A 39 6.94 16.85 -4.00
N MET A 40 6.43 17.07 -5.21
CA MET A 40 7.00 18.06 -6.14
C MET A 40 6.84 19.49 -5.63
N GLU A 41 5.68 19.82 -5.07
CA GLU A 41 5.42 21.11 -4.43
C GLU A 41 6.36 21.33 -3.25
N LEU A 42 6.57 20.31 -2.42
CA LEU A 42 7.49 20.38 -1.29
C LEU A 42 8.95 20.55 -1.74
N ILE A 43 9.37 19.83 -2.79
CA ILE A 43 10.70 19.96 -3.38
C ILE A 43 10.92 21.39 -3.89
N ASN A 44 9.94 21.97 -4.58
CA ASN A 44 10.04 23.33 -5.09
C ASN A 44 10.16 24.34 -3.95
N TYR A 45 9.35 24.18 -2.89
CA TYR A 45 9.44 25.00 -1.68
C TYR A 45 10.84 24.94 -1.05
N TYR A 46 11.43 23.75 -0.88
CA TYR A 46 12.79 23.63 -0.34
C TYR A 46 13.86 24.19 -1.27
N LYS A 47 13.68 24.10 -2.59
CA LYS A 47 14.61 24.73 -3.55
C LYS A 47 14.62 26.25 -3.43
N GLU A 48 13.45 26.88 -3.26
CA GLU A 48 13.35 28.32 -3.03
C GLU A 48 14.03 28.74 -1.72
N LYS A 49 13.90 27.91 -0.68
CA LYS A 49 14.49 28.18 0.64
C LYS A 49 15.94 27.72 0.80
N LYS A 50 16.48 26.97 -0.15
CA LYS A 50 17.86 26.46 -0.09
C LYS A 50 18.92 27.55 -0.02
N ALA A 51 18.66 28.72 -0.61
CA ALA A 51 19.58 29.86 -0.53
C ALA A 51 19.68 30.43 0.90
N GLU A 52 18.58 30.41 1.65
CA GLU A 52 18.51 30.92 3.03
C GLU A 52 18.91 29.85 4.06
N PHE A 53 18.52 28.59 3.84
CA PHE A 53 18.67 27.49 4.80
C PHE A 53 19.17 26.20 4.14
N PRO A 54 20.41 26.17 3.62
CA PRO A 54 20.91 25.06 2.80
C PRO A 54 20.92 23.73 3.56
N GLU A 55 21.46 23.71 4.79
CA GLU A 55 21.61 22.49 5.57
C GLU A 55 20.29 21.86 6.01
N ILE A 56 19.28 22.69 6.35
CA ILE A 56 17.96 22.21 6.71
C ILE A 56 17.27 21.66 5.46
N CYS A 57 17.29 22.41 4.35
CA CYS A 57 16.66 21.99 3.11
C CYS A 57 17.23 20.68 2.59
N ASP A 58 18.56 20.52 2.56
CA ASP A 58 19.22 19.30 2.06
C ASP A 58 18.84 18.09 2.92
N ARG A 59 18.85 18.24 4.24
CA ARG A 59 18.45 17.17 5.17
C ARG A 59 16.97 16.80 5.04
N MET A 60 16.09 17.78 4.85
CA MET A 60 14.65 17.51 4.68
C MET A 60 14.35 16.88 3.31
N LEU A 61 15.08 17.26 2.26
CA LEU A 61 15.00 16.62 0.95
C LEU A 61 15.50 15.17 0.98
N GLU A 62 16.58 14.89 1.72
CA GLU A 62 17.06 13.52 1.97
C GLU A 62 15.98 12.70 2.69
N ARG A 63 15.39 13.23 3.76
CA ARG A 63 14.29 12.57 4.48
C ARG A 63 13.06 12.33 3.61
N LEU A 64 12.71 13.28 2.76
CA LEU A 64 11.62 13.12 1.80
C LEU A 64 11.91 11.93 0.88
N ALA A 65 13.13 11.86 0.32
CA ALA A 65 13.53 10.76 -0.54
C ALA A 65 13.49 9.41 0.19
N GLU A 66 14.04 9.33 1.41
CA GLU A 66 14.01 8.11 2.24
C GLU A 66 12.57 7.64 2.50
N ARG A 67 11.67 8.54 2.90
CA ARG A 67 10.28 8.18 3.20
C ARG A 67 9.50 7.80 1.94
N SER A 68 9.72 8.48 0.81
CA SER A 68 9.11 8.09 -0.47
C SER A 68 9.54 6.69 -0.89
N VAL A 69 10.84 6.35 -0.78
CA VAL A 69 11.34 5.00 -1.07
C VAL A 69 10.76 3.97 -0.11
N LYS A 70 10.70 4.27 1.18
CA LYS A 70 10.10 3.39 2.19
C LYS A 70 8.63 3.08 1.88
N ARG A 71 7.82 4.09 1.54
CA ARG A 71 6.41 3.90 1.16
C ARG A 71 6.28 3.02 -0.08
N LEU A 72 7.14 3.20 -1.08
CA LEU A 72 7.14 2.35 -2.28
C LEU A 72 7.47 0.90 -1.92
N TYR A 73 8.42 0.67 -1.02
CA TYR A 73 8.78 -0.67 -0.56
C TYR A 73 7.64 -1.33 0.23
N GLU A 74 7.04 -0.62 1.19
CA GLU A 74 5.89 -1.11 1.97
C GLU A 74 4.69 -1.42 1.07
N THR A 75 4.43 -0.56 0.08
CA THR A 75 3.36 -0.78 -0.91
C THR A 75 3.62 -2.04 -1.75
N LYS A 76 4.88 -2.28 -2.17
CA LYS A 76 5.27 -3.49 -2.92
C LYS A 76 5.18 -4.75 -2.06
N ILE A 77 5.54 -4.69 -0.78
CA ILE A 77 5.37 -5.82 0.14
C ILE A 77 3.89 -6.12 0.32
N LYS A 78 3.08 -5.11 0.61
CA LYS A 78 1.64 -5.28 0.83
C LYS A 78 0.96 -5.94 -0.37
N LYS A 79 1.27 -5.48 -1.59
CA LYS A 79 0.77 -6.10 -2.83
C LYS A 79 1.15 -7.58 -2.96
N ARG A 80 2.41 -7.95 -2.69
CA ARG A 80 2.85 -9.35 -2.70
C ARG A 80 2.10 -10.20 -1.68
N THR A 81 1.97 -9.72 -0.44
CA THR A 81 1.22 -10.41 0.61
C THR A 81 -0.25 -10.61 0.24
N ASP A 82 -0.88 -9.62 -0.39
CA ASP A 82 -2.28 -9.72 -0.83
C ASP A 82 -2.45 -10.70 -2.01
N GLU A 83 -1.49 -10.73 -2.95
CA GLU A 83 -1.43 -11.72 -4.04
C GLU A 83 -1.25 -13.15 -3.50
N ASP A 84 -0.34 -13.35 -2.55
CA ASP A 84 -0.09 -14.66 -1.93
C ASP A 84 -1.31 -15.18 -1.17
N LYS A 85 -2.00 -14.30 -0.43
CA LYS A 85 -3.28 -14.63 0.22
C LYS A 85 -4.33 -15.04 -0.81
N LYS A 86 -4.51 -14.27 -1.89
CA LYS A 86 -5.47 -14.58 -2.95
C LYS A 86 -5.15 -15.94 -3.60
N ASN A 87 -3.89 -16.21 -3.90
CA ASN A 87 -3.45 -17.47 -4.49
C ASN A 87 -3.74 -18.66 -3.56
N THR A 88 -3.48 -18.51 -2.26
CA THR A 88 -3.77 -19.53 -1.25
C THR A 88 -5.28 -19.84 -1.17
N THR A 89 -6.12 -18.81 -1.17
CA THR A 89 -7.59 -18.98 -1.18
C THR A 89 -8.06 -19.73 -2.42
N ILE A 90 -7.55 -19.40 -3.61
CA ILE A 90 -7.89 -20.09 -4.86
C ILE A 90 -7.51 -21.57 -4.78
N LYS A 91 -6.30 -21.89 -4.28
CA LYS A 91 -5.86 -23.28 -4.11
C LYS A 91 -6.78 -24.07 -3.19
N LEU A 92 -7.20 -23.50 -2.06
CA LEU A 92 -8.12 -24.15 -1.12
C LEU A 92 -9.49 -24.44 -1.78
N ILE A 93 -10.02 -23.49 -2.56
CA ILE A 93 -11.27 -23.69 -3.30
C ILE A 93 -11.14 -24.82 -4.31
N LEU A 94 -10.03 -24.88 -5.05
CA LEU A 94 -9.77 -25.95 -6.02
C LEU A 94 -9.68 -27.33 -5.35
N ILE A 95 -9.02 -27.42 -4.19
CA ILE A 95 -8.95 -28.67 -3.42
C ILE A 95 -10.35 -29.10 -2.96
N LEU A 96 -11.16 -28.17 -2.43
CA LEU A 96 -12.53 -28.46 -2.01
C LEU A 96 -13.39 -28.98 -3.18
N LEU A 97 -13.32 -28.31 -4.35
CA LEU A 97 -14.04 -28.76 -5.55
C LEU A 97 -13.59 -30.17 -5.98
N ALA A 98 -12.28 -30.45 -5.98
CA ALA A 98 -11.76 -31.77 -6.31
C ALA A 98 -12.27 -32.85 -5.35
N THR A 99 -12.34 -32.56 -4.04
CA THR A 99 -12.87 -33.51 -3.05
C THR A 99 -14.37 -33.78 -3.23
N ILE A 100 -15.17 -32.75 -3.53
CA ILE A 100 -16.61 -32.91 -3.81
C ILE A 100 -16.83 -33.79 -5.05
N ILE A 101 -16.06 -33.55 -6.11
CA ILE A 101 -16.13 -34.35 -7.34
C ILE A 101 -15.75 -35.80 -7.05
N ALA A 102 -14.67 -36.05 -6.31
CA ALA A 102 -14.25 -37.39 -5.93
C ALA A 102 -15.32 -38.13 -5.11
N MET A 103 -15.92 -37.46 -4.12
CA MET A 103 -17.02 -38.03 -3.33
C MET A 103 -18.24 -38.39 -4.19
N PHE A 104 -18.58 -37.55 -5.18
CA PHE A 104 -19.67 -37.83 -6.11
C PHE A 104 -19.41 -39.09 -6.96
N PHE A 105 -18.19 -39.27 -7.45
CA PHE A 105 -17.81 -40.48 -8.21
C PHE A 105 -17.81 -41.74 -7.34
N ILE A 106 -17.31 -41.66 -6.11
CA ILE A 106 -17.34 -42.77 -5.15
C ILE A 106 -18.80 -43.16 -4.83
N TRP A 107 -19.65 -42.17 -4.56
CA TRP A 107 -21.08 -42.39 -4.32
C TRP A 107 -21.78 -43.03 -5.52
N ARG A 108 -21.50 -42.56 -6.74
CA ARG A 108 -22.03 -43.19 -7.96
C ARG A 108 -21.54 -44.63 -8.16
N GLY A 109 -20.27 -44.91 -7.89
CA GLY A 109 -19.72 -46.26 -7.94
C GLY A 109 -20.40 -47.20 -6.95
N LEU A 110 -20.58 -46.76 -5.71
CA LEU A 110 -21.33 -47.47 -4.67
C LEU A 110 -22.78 -47.73 -5.08
N LEU A 111 -23.47 -46.71 -5.61
CA LEU A 111 -24.86 -46.85 -6.06
C LEU A 111 -24.99 -47.84 -7.23
N SER A 112 -24.02 -47.85 -8.15
CA SER A 112 -23.96 -48.81 -9.25
C SER A 112 -23.73 -50.24 -8.76
N ALA A 113 -22.81 -50.43 -7.80
CA ALA A 113 -22.55 -51.73 -7.19
C ALA A 113 -23.77 -52.25 -6.42
N PHE A 114 -24.45 -51.38 -5.67
CA PHE A 114 -25.71 -51.72 -4.99
C PHE A 114 -26.80 -52.13 -5.97
N LYS A 115 -27.00 -51.40 -7.07
CA LYS A 115 -27.99 -51.79 -8.11
C LYS A 115 -27.70 -53.15 -8.73
N SER A 116 -26.43 -53.51 -8.91
CA SER A 116 -26.03 -54.81 -9.46
C SER A 116 -26.27 -56.00 -8.51
N GLN A 117 -26.31 -55.79 -7.19
CA GLN A 117 -26.60 -56.85 -6.22
C GLN A 117 -28.11 -57.09 -6.03
N PHE A 118 -28.95 -56.09 -6.30
CA PHE A 118 -30.41 -56.16 -6.07
C PHE A 118 -31.24 -56.35 -7.35
N ASN A 119 -30.60 -56.56 -8.51
CA ASN A 119 -31.28 -56.87 -9.76
C ASN A 119 -30.47 -57.93 -10.54
N PRO A 120 -30.73 -59.25 -10.34
CA PRO A 120 -30.18 -60.31 -11.19
C PRO A 120 -30.78 -60.28 -12.61
#